data_AF-A0A179F1P1-F1
#
_entry.id   AF-A0A179F1P1-F1
#
_cell.length_a   1.000
_cell.length_b   1.000
_cell.length_c   1.000
_cell.angle_alpha   90.00
_cell.angle_beta   90.00
_cell.angle_gamma   90.00
#
_symmetry.space_group_name_H-M   'P 1'
#
loop_
_entity.id
_entity.type
_entity.pdbx_description
1 polymer ?
#
loop_
_entity_poly.entity_id
_entity_poly.type
_entity_poly.pdbx_seq_one_letter_code
_entity_poly.pdbx_strand_id
1 'polypeptide(L)'
;MDCLERLAPTDGLALRFHRVLQYQLYLRYEQDVKSAKMAKSKGTKNSSIAIELFLSKMYADDWRSVEQEVKDVRREKFHYRKTLGKRLQVLCDNLGYGVLLLGSRRALRSILKEMKESMMEPFLCYTINTYPELPELLLKLDGVARAVLEGCQLGSLHASVEEVIPGIEEFLLTREGRFFPKSFHRIERRSLCERPISFTQAPVSI
;
A
#
# COMPACT_ATOMS: atom_id res chain seq x y z
N MET A 1 -18.18 12.32 16.99
CA MET A 1 -17.16 12.01 15.97
C MET A 1 -17.28 10.55 15.63
N ASP A 2 -17.21 10.19 14.35
CA ASP A 2 -17.27 8.80 13.92
C ASP A 2 -15.99 8.06 14.38
N CYS A 3 -16.14 6.85 14.90
CA CYS A 3 -15.04 5.97 15.32
C CYS A 3 -13.99 5.78 14.20
N LEU A 4 -14.41 5.81 12.93
CA LEU A 4 -13.51 5.77 11.77
C LEU A 4 -12.78 7.08 11.51
N GLU A 5 -13.40 8.24 11.78
CA GLU A 5 -12.73 9.55 11.72
C GLU A 5 -11.59 9.66 12.75
N ARG A 6 -11.72 8.97 13.89
CA ARG A 6 -10.66 8.86 14.91
C ARG A 6 -9.45 8.07 14.40
N LEU A 7 -9.68 6.98 13.64
CA LEU A 7 -8.61 6.13 13.11
C LEU A 7 -7.92 6.75 11.88
N ALA A 8 -8.68 7.38 10.99
CA ALA A 8 -8.15 8.05 9.82
C ALA A 8 -9.16 9.06 9.25
N PRO A 9 -8.74 10.29 8.85
CA PRO A 9 -9.59 11.17 8.07
C PRO A 9 -10.03 10.46 6.78
N THR A 10 -11.34 10.34 6.58
CA THR A 10 -12.02 9.57 5.52
C THR A 10 -11.50 9.88 4.11
N ASP A 11 -11.27 11.15 3.79
CA ASP A 11 -10.68 11.57 2.50
C ASP A 11 -9.27 11.00 2.26
N GLY A 12 -8.50 10.85 3.33
CA GLY A 12 -7.16 10.27 3.28
C GLY A 12 -7.20 8.75 3.13
N LEU A 13 -8.25 8.09 3.62
CA LEU A 13 -8.41 6.64 3.57
C LEU A 13 -8.83 6.17 2.17
N ALA A 14 -9.86 6.79 1.58
CA ALA A 14 -10.30 6.48 0.22
C ALA A 14 -9.15 6.65 -0.80
N LEU A 15 -8.35 7.69 -0.65
CA LEU A 15 -7.18 7.93 -1.49
C LEU A 15 -6.10 6.84 -1.35
N ARG A 16 -5.93 6.25 -0.16
CA ARG A 16 -4.97 5.16 0.10
C ARG A 16 -5.41 3.88 -0.61
N PHE A 17 -6.66 3.45 -0.39
CA PHE A 17 -7.22 2.29 -1.08
C PHE A 17 -7.22 2.48 -2.60
N HIS A 18 -7.63 3.66 -3.09
CA HIS A 18 -7.60 3.94 -4.52
C HIS A 18 -6.19 3.75 -5.10
N ARG A 19 -5.12 4.21 -4.44
CA ARG A 19 -3.75 4.05 -4.96
C ARG A 19 -3.30 2.60 -5.04
N VAL A 20 -3.67 1.79 -4.04
CA VAL A 20 -3.36 0.35 -4.02
C VAL A 20 -4.12 -0.35 -5.16
N LEU A 21 -5.43 -0.15 -5.25
CA LEU A 21 -6.26 -0.70 -6.32
C LEU A 21 -5.80 -0.26 -7.71
N GLN A 22 -5.42 1.01 -7.86
CA GLN A 22 -4.90 1.54 -9.12
C GLN A 22 -3.60 0.83 -9.54
N TYR A 23 -2.73 0.53 -8.57
CA TYR A 23 -1.49 -0.21 -8.83
C TYR A 23 -1.76 -1.68 -9.18
N GLN A 24 -2.66 -2.35 -8.45
CA GLN A 24 -3.07 -3.72 -8.75
C GLN A 24 -3.69 -3.85 -10.15
N LEU A 25 -4.57 -2.91 -10.51
CA LEU A 25 -5.15 -2.86 -11.85
C LEU A 25 -4.05 -2.69 -12.90
N TYR A 26 -3.09 -1.78 -12.69
CA TYR A 26 -1.93 -1.65 -13.58
C TYR A 26 -1.14 -2.95 -13.73
N LEU A 27 -0.88 -3.69 -12.65
CA LEU A 27 -0.17 -4.98 -12.70
C LEU A 27 -0.91 -6.00 -13.57
N ARG A 28 -2.25 -6.01 -13.50
CA ARG A 28 -3.09 -6.84 -14.38
C ARG A 28 -2.90 -6.48 -15.86
N TYR A 29 -2.93 -5.19 -16.20
CA TYR A 29 -2.63 -4.75 -17.58
C TYR A 29 -1.22 -5.15 -18.02
N GLU A 30 -0.22 -5.07 -17.12
CA GLU A 30 1.15 -5.49 -17.45
C GLU A 30 1.24 -7.01 -17.70
N GLN A 31 0.51 -7.81 -16.94
CA GLN A 31 0.40 -9.25 -17.14
C GLN A 31 -0.32 -9.58 -18.44
N ASP A 32 -1.43 -8.92 -18.75
CA ASP A 32 -2.19 -9.13 -19.98
C ASP A 32 -1.32 -8.82 -21.21
N VAL A 33 -0.54 -7.72 -21.19
CA VAL A 33 0.42 -7.39 -22.26
C VAL A 33 1.52 -8.43 -22.39
N LYS A 34 2.02 -8.99 -21.27
CA LYS A 34 3.01 -10.08 -21.27
C LYS A 34 2.44 -11.34 -21.91
N SER A 35 1.23 -11.73 -21.53
CA SER A 35 0.55 -12.94 -21.99
C SER A 35 0.11 -12.85 -23.45
N ALA A 36 -0.37 -11.69 -23.89
CA ALA A 36 -0.85 -11.46 -25.25
C ALA A 36 0.26 -11.38 -26.31
N LYS A 37 1.54 -11.46 -25.93
CA LYS A 37 2.72 -11.32 -26.82
C LYS A 37 2.56 -10.16 -27.82
N MET A 38 1.98 -9.04 -27.37
CA MET A 38 1.63 -7.93 -28.26
C MET A 38 2.85 -7.47 -29.05
N ALA A 39 2.66 -7.19 -30.34
CA ALA A 39 3.72 -6.77 -31.24
C ALA A 39 4.42 -5.53 -30.66
N LYS A 40 5.71 -5.68 -30.32
CA LYS A 40 6.52 -4.58 -29.78
C LYS A 40 7.26 -3.92 -30.93
N SER A 41 7.21 -2.60 -30.99
CA SER A 41 8.23 -1.86 -31.73
C SER A 41 9.59 -2.02 -31.02
N LYS A 42 10.66 -2.01 -31.81
CA LYS A 42 12.05 -2.17 -31.31
C LYS A 42 12.32 -1.09 -30.23
N GLY A 43 12.59 -1.52 -29.00
CA GLY A 43 12.87 -0.63 -27.86
C GLY A 43 11.71 -0.36 -26.89
N THR A 44 10.48 -0.79 -27.21
CA THR A 44 9.32 -0.54 -26.34
C THR A 44 9.19 -1.58 -25.23
N LYS A 45 9.19 -1.15 -23.97
CA LYS A 45 8.98 -2.01 -22.79
C LYS A 45 7.50 -2.36 -22.62
N ASN A 46 7.19 -3.57 -22.14
CA ASN A 46 5.81 -4.00 -21.81
C ASN A 46 5.12 -3.03 -20.86
N SER A 47 5.89 -2.47 -19.92
CA SER A 47 5.40 -1.47 -18.98
C SER A 47 4.85 -0.24 -19.71
N SER A 48 5.47 0.21 -20.79
CA SER A 48 5.03 1.40 -21.53
C SER A 48 3.72 1.13 -22.26
N ILE A 49 3.58 -0.04 -22.88
CA ILE A 49 2.32 -0.46 -23.54
C ILE A 49 1.20 -0.61 -22.52
N ALA A 50 1.48 -1.23 -21.37
CA ALA A 50 0.51 -1.39 -20.29
C ALA A 50 0.03 -0.03 -19.74
N ILE A 51 0.94 0.95 -19.62
CA ILE A 51 0.59 2.31 -19.20
C ILE A 51 -0.32 2.98 -20.22
N GLU A 52 0.00 2.89 -21.52
CA GLU A 52 -0.84 3.45 -22.57
C GLU A 52 -2.25 2.87 -22.57
N LEU A 53 -2.35 1.54 -22.49
CA LEU A 53 -3.65 0.86 -22.40
C LEU A 53 -4.42 1.30 -21.17
N PHE A 54 -3.76 1.30 -20.01
CA PHE A 54 -4.36 1.72 -18.75
C PHE A 54 -4.88 3.17 -18.80
N LEU A 55 -4.07 4.11 -19.30
CA LEU A 55 -4.45 5.52 -19.41
C LEU A 55 -5.56 5.74 -20.44
N SER A 56 -5.52 5.01 -21.56
CA SER A 56 -6.59 5.08 -22.58
C SER A 56 -7.95 4.63 -22.05
N LYS A 57 -7.95 3.73 -21.05
CA LYS A 57 -9.17 3.27 -20.39
C LYS A 57 -9.62 4.21 -19.28
N MET A 58 -8.70 4.78 -18.51
CA MET A 58 -9.06 5.79 -17.51
C MET A 58 -9.60 7.09 -18.12
N TYR A 59 -9.10 7.47 -19.30
CA TYR A 59 -9.45 8.70 -20.01
C TYR A 59 -10.18 8.38 -21.32
N ALA A 60 -11.14 7.45 -21.28
CA ALA A 60 -11.76 6.90 -22.49
C ALA A 60 -12.41 7.98 -23.38
N ASP A 61 -12.90 9.06 -22.78
CA ASP A 61 -13.64 10.11 -23.47
C ASP A 61 -12.75 11.00 -24.35
N ASP A 62 -11.48 11.21 -23.98
CA ASP A 62 -10.62 12.21 -24.61
C ASP A 62 -9.20 11.75 -24.92
N TRP A 63 -8.78 10.54 -24.51
CA TRP A 63 -7.39 10.09 -24.65
C TRP A 63 -6.87 10.12 -26.09
N ARG A 64 -7.74 9.92 -27.08
CA ARG A 64 -7.33 9.95 -28.50
C ARG A 64 -7.25 11.35 -29.08
N SER A 65 -8.04 12.29 -28.56
CA SER A 65 -8.20 13.65 -29.10
C SER A 65 -7.34 14.69 -28.39
N VAL A 66 -6.89 14.44 -27.16
CA VAL A 66 -6.02 15.38 -26.44
C VAL A 66 -4.63 15.46 -27.05
N GLU A 67 -4.03 16.64 -26.92
CA GLU A 67 -2.66 16.95 -27.34
C GLU A 67 -1.62 16.10 -26.60
N GLN A 68 -0.43 16.01 -27.18
CA GLN A 68 0.64 15.14 -26.69
C GLN A 68 1.15 15.61 -25.32
N GLU A 69 1.26 16.92 -25.11
CA GLU A 69 1.64 17.55 -23.84
C GLU A 69 0.71 17.13 -22.70
N VAL A 70 -0.61 17.07 -22.97
CA VAL A 70 -1.61 16.64 -21.98
C VAL A 70 -1.43 15.17 -21.62
N LYS A 71 -1.12 14.31 -22.61
CA LYS A 71 -0.82 12.89 -22.36
C LYS A 71 0.43 12.74 -21.52
N ASP A 72 1.45 13.54 -21.77
CA ASP A 72 2.71 13.49 -21.01
C ASP A 72 2.52 13.90 -19.55
N VAL A 73 1.75 14.96 -19.28
CA VAL A 73 1.36 15.34 -17.92
C VAL A 73 0.57 14.22 -17.22
N ARG A 74 -0.37 13.58 -17.94
CA ARG A 74 -1.15 12.46 -17.38
C ARG A 74 -0.27 11.24 -17.08
N ARG A 75 0.71 10.93 -17.95
CA ARG A 75 1.70 9.86 -17.73
C ARG A 75 2.56 10.15 -16.51
N GLU A 76 3.10 11.36 -16.38
CA GLU A 76 3.91 11.74 -15.23
C GLU A 76 3.13 11.59 -13.92
N LYS A 77 1.90 12.11 -13.90
CA LYS A 77 0.98 11.97 -12.76
C LYS A 77 0.70 10.51 -12.44
N PHE A 78 0.53 9.67 -13.46
CA PHE A 78 0.37 8.24 -13.29
C PHE A 78 1.63 7.58 -12.72
N HIS A 79 2.83 7.90 -13.23
CA HIS A 79 4.09 7.36 -12.70
C HIS A 79 4.28 7.67 -11.21
N TYR A 80 3.98 8.90 -10.82
CA TYR A 80 3.97 9.30 -9.41
C TYR A 80 2.98 8.47 -8.58
N ARG A 81 1.72 8.38 -9.02
CA ARG A 81 0.68 7.58 -8.34
C ARG A 81 1.03 6.09 -8.28
N LYS A 82 1.59 5.54 -9.35
CA LYS A 82 2.05 4.15 -9.45
C LYS A 82 3.13 3.85 -8.41
N THR A 83 4.10 4.75 -8.26
CA THR A 83 5.19 4.60 -7.29
C THR A 83 4.64 4.58 -5.85
N LEU A 84 3.68 5.46 -5.56
CA LEU A 84 3.00 5.49 -4.27
C LEU A 84 2.18 4.21 -4.03
N GLY A 85 1.40 3.78 -5.03
CA GLY A 85 0.60 2.56 -4.97
C GLY A 85 1.48 1.33 -4.76
N LYS A 86 2.63 1.24 -5.44
CA LYS A 86 3.60 0.16 -5.25
C LYS A 86 4.12 0.11 -3.82
N ARG A 87 4.50 1.24 -3.23
CA ARG A 87 4.97 1.30 -1.84
C ARG A 87 3.88 0.88 -0.85
N LEU A 88 2.65 1.35 -1.06
CA LEU A 88 1.51 0.93 -0.25
C LEU A 88 1.22 -0.56 -0.41
N GLN A 89 1.32 -1.11 -1.63
CA GLN A 89 1.15 -2.54 -1.89
C GLN A 89 2.17 -3.36 -1.12
N VAL A 90 3.45 -2.96 -1.12
CA VAL A 90 4.49 -3.64 -0.34
C VAL A 90 4.14 -3.67 1.16
N LEU A 91 3.59 -2.57 1.70
CA LEU A 91 3.10 -2.58 3.08
C LEU A 91 1.94 -3.57 3.23
N CYS A 92 0.94 -3.53 2.33
CA CYS A 92 -0.23 -4.41 2.40
C CYS A 92 0.14 -5.90 2.28
N ASP A 93 1.09 -6.24 1.42
CA ASP A 93 1.53 -7.63 1.21
C ASP A 93 2.20 -8.24 2.45
N ASN A 94 2.78 -7.39 3.31
CA ASN A 94 3.53 -7.84 4.50
C ASN A 94 2.77 -7.62 5.81
N LEU A 95 1.89 -6.63 5.86
CA LEU A 95 1.22 -6.15 7.07
C LEU A 95 -0.31 -6.25 7.00
N GLY A 96 -0.87 -6.66 5.86
CA GLY A 96 -2.32 -6.62 5.61
C GLY A 96 -2.81 -5.22 5.23
N TYR A 97 -4.07 -5.14 4.78
CA TYR A 97 -4.75 -3.88 4.43
C TYR A 97 -5.07 -3.00 5.64
N GLY A 98 -5.08 -3.57 6.86
CA GLY A 98 -5.21 -2.83 8.11
C GLY A 98 -4.15 -1.73 8.27
N VAL A 99 -2.99 -1.88 7.62
CA VAL A 99 -1.93 -0.86 7.61
C VAL A 99 -2.37 0.44 6.92
N LEU A 100 -3.38 0.38 6.05
CA LEU A 100 -3.92 1.57 5.40
C LEU A 100 -4.78 2.39 6.36
N LEU A 101 -5.34 1.75 7.38
CA LEU A 101 -6.08 2.37 8.48
C LEU A 101 -5.11 2.91 9.53
N LEU A 102 -4.01 2.21 9.81
CA LEU A 102 -2.97 2.66 10.73
C LEU A 102 -1.97 3.61 10.08
N GLY A 103 -2.07 4.88 10.46
CA GLY A 103 -1.00 5.83 10.20
C GLY A 103 -1.53 7.23 10.10
N SER A 104 -0.95 8.11 10.91
CA SER A 104 -1.15 9.54 10.73
C SER A 104 -0.77 9.92 9.30
N ARG A 105 -1.45 10.93 8.75
CA ARG A 105 -1.14 11.48 7.42
C ARG A 105 0.32 11.92 7.30
N ARG A 106 1.04 12.13 8.41
CA ARG A 106 2.48 12.43 8.47
C ARG A 106 3.34 11.18 8.34
N ALA A 107 3.10 10.13 9.14
CA ALA A 107 3.88 8.90 9.14
C ALA A 107 3.88 8.21 7.76
N LEU A 108 2.70 8.06 7.18
CA LEU A 108 2.58 7.50 5.84
C LEU A 108 3.13 8.43 4.76
N ARG A 109 3.07 9.76 4.94
CA ARG A 109 3.70 10.69 4.00
C ARG A 109 5.23 10.55 4.01
N SER A 110 5.86 10.36 5.17
CA SER A 110 7.30 10.11 5.25
C SER A 110 7.68 8.80 4.55
N ILE A 111 6.95 7.71 4.79
CA ILE A 111 7.18 6.44 4.09
C ILE A 111 6.97 6.61 2.58
N LEU A 112 5.91 7.29 2.18
CA LEU A 112 5.54 7.41 0.77
C LEU A 112 6.36 8.44 0.00
N LYS A 113 6.95 9.45 0.65
CA LYS A 113 7.71 10.52 -0.02
C LYS A 113 9.22 10.34 0.15
N GLU A 114 9.68 9.98 1.35
CA GLU A 114 11.11 10.05 1.73
C GLU A 114 11.80 8.67 1.67
N MET A 115 11.04 7.58 1.78
CA MET A 115 11.60 6.23 1.73
C MET A 115 11.81 5.75 0.29
N LYS A 116 13.03 5.29 -0.02
CA LYS A 116 13.33 4.60 -1.28
C LYS A 116 12.70 3.20 -1.26
N GLU A 117 12.37 2.65 -2.43
CA GLU A 117 11.78 1.30 -2.53
C GLU A 117 12.69 0.23 -1.90
N SER A 118 14.00 0.36 -2.07
CA SER A 118 15.00 -0.55 -1.48
C SER A 118 15.03 -0.53 0.06
N MET A 119 14.41 0.47 0.69
CA MET A 119 14.35 0.63 2.14
C MET A 119 13.04 0.09 2.73
N MET A 120 12.05 -0.26 1.90
CA MET A 120 10.75 -0.74 2.37
C MET A 120 10.86 -2.05 3.14
N GLU A 121 11.60 -3.02 2.61
CA GLU A 121 11.80 -4.32 3.25
C GLU A 121 12.62 -4.22 4.56
N PRO A 122 13.77 -3.54 4.61
CA PRO A 122 14.45 -3.26 5.88
C PRO A 122 13.58 -2.54 6.92
N PHE A 123 12.74 -1.60 6.46
CA PHE A 123 11.79 -0.90 7.31
C PHE A 123 10.72 -1.84 7.87
N LEU A 124 10.18 -2.75 7.06
CA LEU A 124 9.22 -3.76 7.50
C LEU A 124 9.84 -4.70 8.53
N CYS A 125 11.04 -5.24 8.25
CA CYS A 125 11.76 -6.10 9.17
C CYS A 125 12.03 -5.40 10.52
N TYR A 126 12.51 -4.16 10.49
CA TYR A 126 12.71 -3.37 11.71
C TYR A 126 11.39 -3.18 12.47
N THR A 127 10.33 -2.78 11.76
CA THR A 127 9.02 -2.49 12.34
C THR A 127 8.44 -3.72 13.04
N ILE A 128 8.45 -4.88 12.37
CA ILE A 128 7.92 -6.14 12.94
C ILE A 128 8.77 -6.61 14.12
N ASN A 129 10.11 -6.50 14.05
CA ASN A 129 10.99 -6.91 15.14
C ASN A 129 10.91 -5.97 16.35
N THR A 130 10.71 -4.67 16.12
CA THR A 130 10.58 -3.67 17.19
C THR A 130 9.21 -3.76 17.85
N TYR A 131 8.18 -4.10 17.06
CA TYR A 131 6.78 -4.07 17.43
C TYR A 131 6.10 -5.41 17.07
N PRO A 132 6.42 -6.50 17.79
CA PRO A 132 5.94 -7.85 17.45
C PRO A 132 4.42 -8.03 17.62
N GLU A 133 3.74 -7.15 18.36
CA GLU A 133 2.28 -7.15 18.49
C GLU A 133 1.57 -6.45 17.32
N LEU A 134 2.30 -5.67 16.53
CA LEU A 134 1.74 -4.88 15.43
C LEU A 134 1.04 -5.76 14.36
N PRO A 135 1.59 -6.90 13.91
CA PRO A 135 0.90 -7.77 12.95
C PRO A 135 -0.46 -8.26 13.45
N GLU A 136 -0.60 -8.62 14.72
CA GLU A 136 -1.88 -9.07 15.28
C GLU A 136 -2.91 -7.93 15.30
N LEU A 137 -2.48 -6.73 15.70
CA LEU A 137 -3.32 -5.53 15.70
C LEU A 137 -3.79 -5.18 14.28
N LEU A 138 -2.89 -5.27 13.30
CA LEU A 138 -3.19 -5.03 11.89
C LEU A 138 -4.16 -6.06 11.32
N LEU A 139 -4.05 -7.33 11.73
CA LEU A 139 -4.95 -8.38 11.29
C LEU A 139 -6.39 -8.14 11.78
N LYS A 140 -6.58 -7.59 12.98
CA LYS A 140 -7.90 -7.16 13.48
C LYS A 140 -8.49 -6.05 12.61
N LEU A 141 -7.63 -5.12 12.17
CA LEU A 141 -8.01 -4.04 11.26
C LEU A 141 -8.25 -4.48 9.81
N ASP A 142 -7.70 -5.62 9.39
CA ASP A 142 -7.89 -6.17 8.05
C ASP A 142 -9.37 -6.41 7.74
N GLY A 143 -10.15 -6.87 8.72
CA GLY A 143 -11.59 -7.05 8.58
C GLY A 143 -12.30 -5.73 8.28
N VAL A 144 -11.95 -4.67 9.02
CA VAL A 144 -12.48 -3.31 8.79
C VAL A 144 -12.06 -2.79 7.42
N ALA A 145 -10.78 -2.98 7.05
CA ALA A 145 -10.24 -2.52 5.77
C ALA A 145 -10.93 -3.19 4.58
N ARG A 146 -11.22 -4.49 4.67
CA ARG A 146 -11.96 -5.22 3.64
C ARG A 146 -13.40 -4.75 3.52
N ALA A 147 -14.08 -4.56 4.64
CA ALA A 147 -15.46 -4.06 4.60
C ALA A 147 -15.56 -2.64 4.01
N VAL A 148 -14.55 -1.79 4.25
CA VAL A 148 -14.42 -0.49 3.56
C VAL A 148 -14.20 -0.66 2.06
N LEU A 149 -13.37 -1.61 1.64
CA LEU A 149 -13.14 -1.92 0.22
C LEU A 149 -14.38 -2.47 -0.48
N GLU A 150 -15.22 -3.22 0.23
CA GLU A 150 -16.48 -3.79 -0.26
C GLU A 150 -17.63 -2.77 -0.29
N GLY A 151 -17.40 -1.55 0.20
CA GLY A 151 -18.39 -0.49 0.21
C GLY A 151 -19.45 -0.65 1.30
N CYS A 152 -19.17 -1.39 2.37
CA CYS A 152 -20.05 -1.45 3.53
C CYS A 152 -20.27 -0.06 4.12
N GLN A 153 -21.49 0.21 4.61
CA GLN A 153 -21.78 1.48 5.27
C GLN A 153 -20.99 1.58 6.57
N LEU A 154 -20.36 2.73 6.83
CA LEU A 154 -19.52 2.93 8.02
C LEU A 154 -20.25 2.57 9.33
N GLY A 155 -21.57 2.83 9.41
CA GLY A 155 -22.39 2.51 10.57
C GLY A 155 -22.43 1.02 10.92
N SER A 156 -22.29 0.12 9.95
CA SER A 156 -22.23 -1.34 10.22
C SER A 156 -20.86 -1.79 10.71
N LEU A 157 -19.83 -0.95 10.58
CA LEU A 157 -18.46 -1.23 11.02
C LEU A 157 -18.19 -0.76 12.45
N HIS A 158 -19.13 0.00 13.04
CA HIS A 158 -18.94 0.63 14.34
C HIS A 158 -18.53 -0.37 15.43
N ALA A 159 -19.20 -1.52 15.53
CA ALA A 159 -18.86 -2.54 16.54
C ALA A 159 -17.45 -3.12 16.34
N SER A 160 -17.09 -3.45 15.10
CA SER A 160 -15.75 -3.97 14.78
C SER A 160 -14.65 -2.93 14.96
N VAL A 161 -14.96 -1.64 14.78
CA VAL A 161 -14.01 -0.56 14.99
C VAL A 161 -13.82 -0.28 16.48
N GLU A 162 -14.89 -0.22 17.26
CA GLU A 162 -14.84 -0.03 18.72
C GLU A 162 -14.09 -1.15 19.45
N GLU A 163 -14.15 -2.40 18.97
CA GLU A 163 -13.38 -3.50 19.53
C GLU A 163 -11.86 -3.33 19.36
N VAL A 164 -11.44 -2.65 18.28
CA VAL A 164 -10.02 -2.54 17.90
C VAL A 164 -9.40 -1.20 18.33
N ILE A 165 -10.20 -0.14 18.46
CA ILE A 165 -9.75 1.20 18.89
C ILE A 165 -8.90 1.17 20.16
N PRO A 166 -9.30 0.51 21.27
CA PRO A 166 -8.53 0.53 22.51
C PRO A 166 -7.10 -0.02 22.34
N GLY A 167 -6.95 -1.11 21.60
CA GLY A 167 -5.63 -1.69 21.32
C GLY A 167 -4.77 -0.80 20.42
N ILE A 168 -5.38 -0.04 19.51
CA ILE A 168 -4.68 0.95 18.68
C ILE A 168 -4.25 2.15 19.51
N GLU A 169 -5.14 2.67 20.36
CA GLU A 169 -4.84 3.82 21.22
C GLU A 169 -3.75 3.47 22.22
N GLU A 170 -3.80 2.30 22.87
CA GLU A 170 -2.73 1.81 23.74
C GLU A 170 -1.40 1.68 22.99
N PHE A 171 -1.42 1.09 21.80
CA PHE A 171 -0.23 0.95 20.95
C PHE A 171 0.37 2.30 20.54
N LEU A 172 -0.46 3.29 20.22
CA LEU A 172 -0.01 4.63 19.82
C LEU A 172 0.49 5.44 21.03
N LEU A 173 -0.24 5.42 22.15
CA LEU A 173 0.09 6.16 23.38
C LEU A 173 1.39 5.67 24.00
N THR A 174 1.62 4.36 24.06
CA THR A 174 2.85 3.78 24.61
C THR A 174 4.10 4.06 23.76
N ARG A 175 3.91 4.57 22.54
CA ARG A 175 4.97 4.70 21.52
C ARG A 175 5.08 6.09 20.90
N GLU A 176 4.36 7.06 21.47
CA GLU A 176 4.44 8.46 21.06
C GLU A 176 5.90 8.94 21.17
N GLY A 177 6.46 9.41 20.05
CA GLY A 177 7.86 9.83 19.95
C GLY A 177 8.90 8.75 19.60
N ARG A 178 8.51 7.46 19.49
CA ARG A 178 9.41 6.36 19.08
C ARG A 178 9.23 5.89 17.63
N PHE A 179 8.22 6.42 16.95
CA PHE A 179 8.05 6.17 15.52
C PHE A 179 9.12 6.92 14.74
N PHE A 180 9.92 6.15 14.01
CA PHE A 180 11.00 6.57 13.11
C PHE A 180 12.33 6.91 13.80
N PRO A 181 13.32 6.00 13.75
CA PRO A 181 14.70 6.38 13.92
C PRO A 181 15.03 7.49 12.92
N LYS A 182 15.53 8.64 13.40
CA LYS A 182 16.09 9.72 12.57
C LYS A 182 17.23 9.23 11.65
N SER A 183 17.71 7.99 11.86
CA SER A 183 18.89 7.36 11.28
C SER A 183 18.62 6.29 10.23
N PHE A 184 17.40 6.13 9.70
CA PHE A 184 17.15 5.19 8.58
C PHE A 184 17.96 5.51 7.30
N HIS A 185 18.68 6.63 7.26
CA HIS A 185 19.68 6.92 6.23
C HIS A 185 20.92 6.01 6.27
N ARG A 186 21.09 5.16 7.31
CA ARG A 186 22.32 4.38 7.51
C ARG A 186 22.09 3.00 8.12
N ILE A 187 21.13 2.23 7.62
CA ILE A 187 21.17 0.77 7.84
C ILE A 187 22.03 0.18 6.72
N GLU A 188 23.35 0.25 6.93
CA GLU A 188 24.30 -0.56 6.17
C GLU A 188 24.00 -2.04 6.43
N ARG A 189 24.06 -2.85 5.37
CA ARG A 189 23.61 -4.25 5.23
C ARG A 189 24.22 -5.30 6.19
N ARG A 190 24.69 -4.94 7.38
CA ARG A 190 25.57 -5.82 8.17
C ARG A 190 24.91 -6.70 9.23
N SER A 191 23.62 -6.60 9.54
CA SER A 191 23.08 -7.34 10.71
C SER A 191 21.76 -8.09 10.55
N LEU A 192 21.16 -8.20 9.36
CA LEU A 192 19.89 -8.96 9.20
C LEU A 192 20.07 -10.35 8.56
N CYS A 193 21.30 -10.77 8.27
CA CYS A 193 21.61 -12.15 7.93
C CYS A 193 22.03 -12.89 9.19
N GLU A 194 21.10 -13.28 10.04
CA GLU A 194 21.29 -14.47 10.88
C GLU A 194 19.93 -14.96 11.39
N ARG A 195 19.57 -16.15 10.89
CA ARG A 195 18.41 -17.02 11.18
C ARG A 195 17.18 -16.82 10.27
N PRO A 196 16.98 -17.72 9.27
CA PRO A 196 15.67 -17.87 8.66
C PRO A 196 14.69 -18.38 9.71
N ILE A 197 13.57 -17.67 9.91
CA ILE A 197 12.41 -18.21 10.63
C ILE A 197 11.79 -19.25 9.70
N SER A 198 12.02 -20.53 10.00
CA SER A 198 11.34 -21.65 9.35
C SER A 198 9.87 -21.63 9.76
N PHE A 199 8.98 -21.27 8.84
CA PHE A 199 7.55 -21.55 9.01
C PHE A 199 7.32 -23.04 8.78
N THR A 200 7.25 -23.82 9.85
CA THR A 200 6.75 -25.20 9.82
C THR A 200 5.29 -25.17 9.36
N GLN A 201 5.05 -25.67 8.15
CA GLN A 201 3.69 -25.98 7.68
C GLN A 201 3.15 -27.14 8.52
N ALA A 202 2.08 -26.91 9.27
CA ALA A 202 1.31 -27.99 9.85
C ALA A 202 0.61 -28.78 8.72
N PRO A 203 0.67 -30.12 8.72
CA PRO A 203 0.04 -30.93 7.69
C PRO A 203 -1.49 -30.88 7.83
N VAL A 204 -2.16 -30.50 6.74
CA VAL A 204 -3.60 -30.68 6.57
C VAL A 204 -3.82 -32.18 6.38
N SER A 205 -4.48 -32.83 7.35
CA SER A 205 -4.96 -34.19 7.20
C SER A 205 -6.25 -34.16 6.38
N ILE A 206 -6.30 -34.98 5.31
CA ILE A 206 -7.51 -35.28 4.52
C ILE A 206 -8.25 -36.42 5.23
#